data_AF-A0A9W9ZVK5-F1
#
_entry.id   AF-A0A9W9ZVK5-F1
#
_cell.length_a   1.000
_cell.length_b   1.000
_cell.length_c   1.000
_cell.angle_alpha   90.00
_cell.angle_beta   90.00
_cell.angle_gamma   90.00
#
_symmetry.space_group_name_H-M   'P 1'
#
loop_
_entity.id
_entity.type
_entity.pdbx_description
1 polymer ?
#
loop_
_entity_poly.entity_id
_entity_poly.type
_entity_poly.pdbx_seq_one_letter_code
_entity_poly.pdbx_strand_id
1 'polypeptide(L)'
;MQDLAVSTSIPLLTVEDLKNAFIKGNGFLAAKKKNLGKPTGSAVCVVDPAVTDCTNMGFAALLLSTLEHILLCRALGIDRPIVYWRACNSVCSEDPRVNSWDWYFETVNHGLESKVENVLCPLKVLDGWQERLNRTALSDVKTVIDNSFKNRTDVGGFEDGKIITTQERMRINKLLQQYVKPNSRIREKVRTFYHRYLAEFTVLGVHVRGTDHWMETNEQKLPSLMSWVERAQSILETLPRPRKIFIASDNNEVIKKFVTYFGKEMVVYTKAVRAKNYHSKDPPHSFKFEHNAADPYERQIGTQVLLDILLLAKCDHFLHTESSVASLASYFNPHTTSYFLDAMLVKEQEKVRDGSTIKETTKAKQETVDESEDLLELVECFKRNSAGSVCPNTAKGIFVNLEEIQGFFRRV
;
A
#
# COMPACT_ATOMS: atom_id res chain seq x y z
N MET A 1 -43.06 33.64 0.26
CA MET A 1 -42.99 32.22 0.71
C MET A 1 -41.53 31.82 0.60
N GLN A 2 -40.84 31.82 1.74
CA GLN A 2 -39.46 31.33 1.86
C GLN A 2 -39.52 29.81 1.97
N ASP A 3 -38.91 29.11 1.02
CA ASP A 3 -38.69 27.68 1.14
C ASP A 3 -37.59 27.41 2.17
N LEU A 4 -38.02 26.82 3.28
CA LEU A 4 -37.18 26.28 4.33
C LEU A 4 -36.30 25.16 3.76
N ALA A 5 -35.04 25.47 3.50
CA ALA A 5 -34.00 24.46 3.40
C ALA A 5 -33.86 23.80 4.79
N VAL A 6 -34.48 22.63 4.96
CA VAL A 6 -34.20 21.76 6.10
C VAL A 6 -32.79 21.21 5.88
N SER A 7 -31.80 21.93 6.41
CA SER A 7 -30.45 21.41 6.65
C SER A 7 -30.57 20.33 7.71
N THR A 8 -30.79 19.08 7.29
CA THR A 8 -30.56 17.94 8.17
C THR A 8 -29.05 17.83 8.35
N SER A 9 -28.52 18.41 9.42
CA SER A 9 -27.16 18.15 9.86
C SER A 9 -27.04 16.66 10.16
N ILE A 10 -26.36 15.92 9.28
CA ILE A 10 -25.96 14.55 9.56
C ILE A 10 -25.09 14.61 10.83
N PRO A 11 -25.38 13.81 11.87
CA PRO A 11 -24.57 13.81 13.08
C PRO A 11 -23.12 13.55 12.70
N LEU A 12 -22.23 14.46 13.08
CA LEU A 12 -20.82 14.37 12.75
C LEU A 12 -20.22 13.25 13.60
N LEU A 13 -19.78 12.15 12.97
CA LEU A 13 -19.17 11.00 13.63
C LEU A 13 -17.98 11.46 14.51
N THR A 14 -18.00 11.10 15.80
CA THR A 14 -16.94 11.42 16.75
C THR A 14 -15.98 10.24 16.96
N VAL A 15 -14.82 10.49 17.58
CA VAL A 15 -13.89 9.43 18.02
C VAL A 15 -14.60 8.43 18.94
N GLU A 16 -15.45 8.92 19.84
CA GLU A 16 -16.18 8.09 20.80
C GLU A 16 -17.23 7.20 20.12
N ASP A 17 -17.92 7.73 19.11
CA ASP A 17 -18.86 6.92 18.31
C ASP A 17 -18.15 5.76 17.60
N LEU A 18 -16.96 6.02 17.04
CA LEU A 18 -16.14 5.00 16.39
C LEU A 18 -15.60 3.97 17.38
N LYS A 19 -15.10 4.39 18.54
CA LYS A 19 -14.68 3.47 19.62
C LYS A 19 -15.81 2.53 20.02
N ASN A 20 -17.00 3.08 20.26
CA ASN A 20 -18.18 2.29 20.60
C ASN A 20 -18.61 1.34 19.46
N ALA A 21 -18.49 1.77 18.20
CA ALA A 21 -18.76 0.93 17.05
C ALA A 21 -17.77 -0.24 16.94
N PHE A 22 -16.48 -0.03 17.18
CA PHE A 22 -15.49 -1.11 17.18
C PHE A 22 -15.71 -2.10 18.32
N ILE A 23 -16.03 -1.63 19.52
CA ILE A 23 -16.35 -2.50 20.66
C ILE A 23 -17.56 -3.37 20.32
N LYS A 24 -18.65 -2.78 19.82
CA LYS A 24 -19.85 -3.51 19.38
C LYS A 24 -19.59 -4.42 18.19
N GLY A 25 -18.63 -4.04 17.35
CA GLY A 25 -18.18 -4.74 16.15
C GLY A 25 -17.23 -5.90 16.43
N ASN A 26 -16.79 -6.10 17.67
CA ASN A 26 -15.68 -6.99 18.03
C ASN A 26 -14.42 -6.72 17.18
N GLY A 27 -14.08 -5.44 16.99
CA GLY A 27 -12.93 -5.00 16.19
C GLY A 27 -13.18 -4.99 14.68
N PHE A 28 -14.33 -5.44 14.19
CA PHE A 28 -14.72 -5.41 12.78
C PHE A 28 -15.73 -4.31 12.50
N LEU A 29 -15.44 -3.45 11.52
CA LEU A 29 -16.30 -2.35 11.11
C LEU A 29 -16.67 -2.45 9.61
N ALA A 30 -17.96 -2.47 9.32
CA ALA A 30 -18.47 -2.39 7.95
C ALA A 30 -19.81 -1.65 7.87
N ALA A 31 -20.15 -1.21 6.66
CA ALA A 31 -21.47 -0.71 6.32
C ALA A 31 -22.13 -1.63 5.28
N LYS A 32 -23.46 -1.57 5.18
CA LYS A 32 -24.23 -2.29 4.17
C LYS A 32 -25.25 -1.42 3.48
N LYS A 33 -25.63 -1.80 2.26
CA LYS A 33 -26.77 -1.26 1.51
C LYS A 33 -27.58 -2.42 0.94
N LYS A 34 -28.91 -2.32 1.05
CA LYS A 34 -29.85 -3.28 0.46
C LYS A 34 -30.64 -2.60 -0.65
N ASN A 35 -30.59 -3.15 -1.86
CA ASN A 35 -31.36 -2.68 -3.00
C ASN A 35 -32.61 -3.55 -3.16
N LEU A 36 -33.78 -2.95 -2.97
CA LEU A 36 -35.06 -3.64 -3.15
C LEU A 36 -35.31 -3.97 -4.64
N GLY A 37 -35.95 -5.12 -4.90
CA GLY A 37 -36.31 -5.54 -6.26
C GLY A 37 -35.15 -6.04 -7.14
N LYS A 38 -33.97 -6.30 -6.55
CA LYS A 38 -32.83 -6.93 -7.23
C LYS A 38 -32.80 -8.44 -6.97
N PRO A 39 -32.05 -9.23 -7.77
CA PRO A 39 -32.04 -10.69 -7.64
C PRO A 39 -31.71 -11.13 -6.22
N THR A 40 -32.60 -11.91 -5.61
CA THR A 40 -32.45 -12.39 -4.23
C THR A 40 -31.12 -13.12 -4.05
N GLY A 41 -30.43 -12.82 -2.96
CA GLY A 41 -29.17 -13.45 -2.60
C GLY A 41 -27.95 -12.96 -3.39
N SER A 42 -28.14 -12.07 -4.37
CA SER A 42 -27.00 -11.47 -5.07
C SER A 42 -26.25 -10.48 -4.17
N ALA A 43 -24.93 -10.65 -4.08
CA ALA A 43 -24.06 -9.80 -3.27
C ALA A 43 -22.80 -9.29 -4.00
N VAL A 44 -22.33 -8.10 -3.61
CA VAL A 44 -21.01 -7.55 -3.94
C VAL A 44 -20.35 -6.95 -2.70
N CYS A 45 -19.02 -6.80 -2.77
CA CYS A 45 -18.21 -6.21 -1.71
C CYS A 45 -17.46 -4.99 -2.27
N VAL A 46 -17.59 -3.84 -1.63
CA VAL A 46 -16.96 -2.58 -2.04
C VAL A 46 -15.65 -2.42 -1.30
N VAL A 47 -14.56 -2.33 -2.06
CA VAL A 47 -13.20 -2.13 -1.55
C VAL A 47 -12.84 -0.67 -1.77
N ASP A 48 -12.81 0.10 -0.67
CA ASP A 48 -12.44 1.51 -0.66
C ASP A 48 -11.62 1.84 0.59
N PRO A 49 -10.32 1.49 0.61
CA PRO A 49 -9.47 1.68 1.78
C PRO A 49 -9.33 3.16 2.16
N ALA A 50 -9.52 4.07 1.21
CA ALA A 50 -9.44 5.51 1.46
C ALA A 50 -10.56 6.03 2.38
N VAL A 51 -11.62 5.25 2.63
CA VAL A 51 -12.64 5.66 3.62
C VAL A 51 -12.06 5.73 5.03
N THR A 52 -11.05 4.91 5.33
CA THR A 52 -10.44 4.79 6.65
C THR A 52 -8.97 5.18 6.69
N ASP A 53 -8.33 5.30 5.52
CA ASP A 53 -6.92 5.63 5.39
C ASP A 53 -6.68 6.54 4.17
N CYS A 54 -6.74 7.85 4.39
CA CYS A 54 -6.85 8.87 3.34
C CYS A 54 -5.73 9.93 3.37
N THR A 55 -4.73 9.71 4.21
CA THR A 55 -3.74 10.70 4.61
C THR A 55 -2.37 10.14 4.37
N ASN A 56 -1.63 10.75 3.43
CA ASN A 56 -0.23 10.47 3.12
C ASN A 56 0.14 9.01 2.78
N MET A 57 -0.82 8.12 2.57
CA MET A 57 -0.53 6.75 2.17
C MET A 57 0.14 6.71 0.79
N GLY A 58 1.33 6.09 0.71
CA GLY A 58 2.03 5.90 -0.56
C GLY A 58 1.29 4.96 -1.50
N PHE A 59 1.50 5.10 -2.82
CA PHE A 59 0.85 4.27 -3.87
C PHE A 59 0.87 2.77 -3.54
N ALA A 60 2.04 2.28 -3.13
CA ALA A 60 2.26 0.88 -2.88
C ALA A 60 1.48 0.37 -1.66
N ALA A 61 1.46 1.14 -0.57
CA ALA A 61 0.69 0.84 0.62
C ALA A 61 -0.82 0.81 0.31
N LEU A 62 -1.32 1.78 -0.46
CA LEU A 62 -2.73 1.83 -0.87
C LEU A 62 -3.14 0.61 -1.70
N LEU A 63 -2.26 0.13 -2.59
CA LEU A 63 -2.51 -1.08 -3.35
C LEU A 63 -2.44 -2.35 -2.49
N LEU A 64 -1.53 -2.44 -1.52
CA LEU A 64 -1.48 -3.55 -0.57
C LEU A 64 -2.75 -3.60 0.30
N SER A 65 -3.17 -2.46 0.86
CA SER A 65 -4.43 -2.32 1.61
C SER A 65 -5.65 -2.72 0.76
N THR A 66 -5.66 -2.35 -0.53
CA THR A 66 -6.70 -2.78 -1.48
C THR A 66 -6.75 -4.31 -1.62
N LEU A 67 -5.61 -4.99 -1.73
CA LEU A 67 -5.55 -6.45 -1.83
C LEU A 67 -6.05 -7.13 -0.56
N GLU A 68 -5.72 -6.55 0.59
CA GLU A 68 -6.18 -6.99 1.91
C GLU A 68 -7.70 -6.94 2.03
N HIS A 69 -8.31 -5.83 1.60
CA HIS A 69 -9.76 -5.69 1.57
C HIS A 69 -10.43 -6.67 0.59
N ILE A 70 -9.78 -6.97 -0.56
CA ILE A 70 -10.28 -8.02 -1.46
C ILE A 70 -10.23 -9.39 -0.79
N LEU A 71 -9.15 -9.72 -0.07
CA LEU A 71 -9.05 -10.97 0.68
C LEU A 71 -10.11 -11.05 1.78
N LEU A 72 -10.38 -9.95 2.46
CA LEU A 72 -11.45 -9.85 3.43
C LEU A 72 -12.82 -10.13 2.80
N CYS A 73 -13.12 -9.53 1.65
CA CYS A 73 -14.35 -9.81 0.90
C CYS A 73 -14.49 -11.31 0.58
N ARG A 74 -13.40 -11.98 0.19
CA ARG A 74 -13.40 -13.43 -0.08
C ARG A 74 -13.63 -14.27 1.17
N ALA A 75 -13.00 -13.93 2.28
CA ALA A 75 -13.20 -14.63 3.54
C ALA A 75 -14.64 -14.49 4.06
N LEU A 76 -15.32 -13.41 3.69
CA LEU A 76 -16.75 -13.20 3.94
C LEU A 76 -17.67 -13.92 2.92
N GLY A 77 -17.10 -14.68 1.97
CA GLY A 77 -17.85 -15.44 0.96
C GLY A 77 -18.31 -14.60 -0.23
N ILE A 78 -17.72 -13.44 -0.48
CA ILE A 78 -18.10 -12.53 -1.57
C ILE A 78 -16.96 -12.39 -2.59
N ASP A 79 -17.04 -13.15 -3.69
CA ASP A 79 -16.00 -13.19 -4.74
C ASP A 79 -16.12 -12.08 -5.81
N ARG A 80 -17.05 -11.12 -5.61
CA ARG A 80 -17.29 -9.99 -6.53
C ARG A 80 -16.93 -8.67 -5.86
N PRO A 81 -15.63 -8.35 -5.72
CA PRO A 81 -15.21 -7.06 -5.20
C PRO A 81 -15.46 -5.96 -6.24
N ILE A 82 -15.69 -4.73 -5.79
CA ILE A 82 -15.73 -3.51 -6.61
C ILE A 82 -14.72 -2.54 -5.99
N VAL A 83 -13.76 -2.05 -6.77
CA VAL A 83 -12.63 -1.28 -6.23
C VAL A 83 -12.80 0.21 -6.51
N TYR A 84 -12.67 1.02 -5.46
CA TYR A 84 -12.68 2.47 -5.50
C TYR A 84 -11.45 3.04 -4.81
N TRP A 85 -10.77 3.99 -5.46
CA TRP A 85 -9.77 4.86 -4.83
C TRP A 85 -10.24 6.32 -4.92
N ARG A 86 -10.61 6.92 -3.80
CA ARG A 86 -11.24 8.24 -3.74
C ARG A 86 -10.65 9.08 -2.61
N ALA A 87 -10.28 10.33 -2.90
CA ALA A 87 -9.94 11.34 -1.89
C ALA A 87 -8.94 10.88 -0.80
N CYS A 88 -7.85 10.26 -1.25
CA CYS A 88 -6.69 9.78 -0.50
C CYS A 88 -5.48 10.73 -0.57
N ASN A 89 -5.61 11.87 -1.25
CA ASN A 89 -4.67 13.02 -1.27
C ASN A 89 -3.21 12.78 -1.67
N SER A 90 -2.83 11.56 -2.08
CA SER A 90 -1.45 11.23 -2.46
C SER A 90 -1.38 10.71 -3.89
N VAL A 91 -2.28 9.82 -4.27
CA VAL A 91 -2.27 9.09 -5.56
C VAL A 91 -3.64 8.98 -6.20
N CYS A 92 -4.63 9.65 -5.65
CA CYS A 92 -5.99 9.72 -6.17
C CYS A 92 -6.56 11.14 -6.04
N SER A 93 -7.60 11.42 -6.83
CA SER A 93 -8.26 12.72 -6.86
C SER A 93 -8.79 13.12 -5.50
N GLU A 94 -8.68 14.41 -5.16
CA GLU A 94 -9.34 15.00 -3.99
C GLU A 94 -10.87 14.99 -4.12
N ASP A 95 -11.42 14.87 -5.32
CA ASP A 95 -12.87 14.77 -5.53
C ASP A 95 -13.33 13.34 -5.20
N PRO A 96 -14.15 13.15 -4.13
CA PRO A 96 -14.63 11.83 -3.73
C PRO A 96 -15.59 11.19 -4.75
N ARG A 97 -15.94 11.88 -5.84
CA ARG A 97 -16.74 11.32 -6.94
C ARG A 97 -15.88 10.65 -8.02
N VAL A 98 -14.57 10.90 -8.02
CA VAL A 98 -13.66 10.37 -9.04
C VAL A 98 -13.02 9.07 -8.54
N ASN A 99 -13.34 7.96 -9.20
CA ASN A 99 -12.63 6.70 -8.96
C ASN A 99 -11.26 6.74 -9.65
N SER A 100 -10.21 6.93 -8.86
CA SER A 100 -8.84 7.04 -9.38
C SER A 100 -8.19 5.69 -9.65
N TRP A 101 -8.84 4.57 -9.27
CA TRP A 101 -8.42 3.23 -9.67
C TRP A 101 -8.22 3.13 -11.20
N ASP A 102 -9.18 3.70 -11.95
CA ASP A 102 -9.21 3.66 -13.41
C ASP A 102 -8.09 4.50 -14.06
N TRP A 103 -7.39 5.35 -13.29
CA TRP A 103 -6.19 6.02 -13.79
C TRP A 103 -5.06 5.04 -14.09
N TYR A 104 -5.03 3.92 -13.37
CA TYR A 104 -3.91 2.98 -13.33
C TYR A 104 -4.28 1.58 -13.84
N PHE A 105 -5.47 1.11 -13.50
CA PHE A 105 -5.90 -0.26 -13.70
C PHE A 105 -7.17 -0.36 -14.54
N GLU A 106 -7.48 -1.57 -15.00
CA GLU A 106 -8.78 -1.90 -15.57
C GLU A 106 -9.83 -1.95 -14.46
N THR A 107 -11.03 -1.49 -14.78
CA THR A 107 -12.14 -1.41 -13.83
C THR A 107 -12.55 -2.79 -13.31
N VAL A 108 -12.77 -2.90 -12.00
CA VAL A 108 -13.20 -4.14 -11.34
C VAL A 108 -14.67 -4.04 -10.97
N ASN A 109 -15.55 -4.72 -11.72
CA ASN A 109 -16.99 -4.89 -11.42
C ASN A 109 -17.80 -3.60 -11.18
N HIS A 110 -17.31 -2.43 -11.57
CA HIS A 110 -17.98 -1.16 -11.33
C HIS A 110 -19.41 -1.13 -11.91
N GLY A 111 -20.34 -0.60 -11.13
CA GLY A 111 -21.76 -0.54 -11.44
C GLY A 111 -22.57 -1.76 -10.98
N LEU A 112 -21.94 -2.88 -10.59
CA LEU A 112 -22.66 -4.05 -10.07
C LEU A 112 -23.39 -3.78 -8.75
N GLU A 113 -22.93 -2.82 -7.95
CA GLU A 113 -23.55 -2.37 -6.70
C GLU A 113 -24.98 -1.83 -6.88
N SER A 114 -25.36 -1.45 -8.10
CA SER A 114 -26.72 -1.02 -8.46
C SER A 114 -27.61 -2.17 -8.97
N LYS A 115 -27.00 -3.34 -9.21
CA LYS A 115 -27.63 -4.50 -9.85
C LYS A 115 -27.84 -5.67 -8.90
N VAL A 116 -27.22 -5.67 -7.72
CA VAL A 116 -27.36 -6.73 -6.71
C VAL A 116 -28.26 -6.31 -5.56
N GLU A 117 -28.82 -7.28 -4.84
CA GLU A 117 -29.64 -7.03 -3.63
C GLU A 117 -28.77 -6.49 -2.49
N ASN A 118 -27.59 -7.08 -2.29
CA ASN A 118 -26.79 -6.90 -1.10
C ASN A 118 -25.42 -6.28 -1.43
N VAL A 119 -25.11 -5.14 -0.82
CA VAL A 119 -23.81 -4.47 -0.96
C VAL A 119 -23.19 -4.36 0.42
N LEU A 120 -21.98 -4.91 0.57
CA LEU A 120 -21.16 -4.76 1.77
C LEU A 120 -20.02 -3.79 1.49
N CYS A 121 -19.74 -2.88 2.41
CA CYS A 121 -18.56 -2.02 2.40
C CYS A 121 -17.75 -2.29 3.68
N PRO A 122 -16.78 -3.24 3.66
CA PRO A 122 -15.81 -3.35 4.75
C PRO A 122 -15.02 -2.04 4.90
N LEU A 123 -14.74 -1.64 6.14
CA LEU A 123 -14.12 -0.34 6.44
C LEU A 123 -12.78 -0.49 7.17
N LYS A 124 -12.77 -1.19 8.31
CA LYS A 124 -11.53 -1.45 9.06
C LYS A 124 -11.69 -2.69 9.94
N VAL A 125 -10.59 -3.40 10.12
CA VAL A 125 -10.39 -4.40 11.17
C VAL A 125 -9.26 -3.83 12.03
N LEU A 126 -9.48 -3.68 13.34
CA LEU A 126 -8.42 -3.18 14.23
C LEU A 126 -7.42 -4.29 14.56
N ASP A 127 -6.13 -3.93 14.53
CA ASP A 127 -5.03 -4.80 14.92
C ASP A 127 -5.09 -5.12 16.43
N GLY A 128 -4.62 -6.31 16.81
CA GLY A 128 -4.73 -6.84 18.17
C GLY A 128 -6.12 -7.35 18.57
N TRP A 129 -7.19 -7.00 17.83
CA TRP A 129 -8.51 -7.65 17.98
C TRP A 129 -8.63 -8.95 17.17
N GLN A 130 -7.65 -9.26 16.31
CA GLN A 130 -7.59 -10.53 15.59
C GLN A 130 -7.51 -11.74 16.53
N GLU A 131 -6.90 -11.62 17.72
CA GLU A 131 -6.85 -12.71 18.70
C GLU A 131 -8.25 -13.15 19.20
N ARG A 132 -9.23 -12.25 19.22
CA ARG A 132 -10.64 -12.60 19.52
C ARG A 132 -11.39 -13.13 18.29
N LEU A 133 -10.97 -12.72 17.09
CA LEU A 133 -11.48 -13.25 15.82
C LEU A 133 -10.94 -14.66 15.49
N ASN A 134 -9.96 -15.18 16.25
CA ASN A 134 -9.49 -16.59 16.18
C ASN A 134 -10.56 -17.65 16.42
N ARG A 135 -11.82 -17.27 16.73
CA ARG A 135 -12.99 -18.16 16.78
C ARG A 135 -13.90 -18.06 15.54
N THR A 136 -13.52 -17.28 14.53
CA THR A 136 -14.34 -16.99 13.34
C THR A 136 -13.53 -17.23 12.05
N ALA A 137 -14.23 -17.48 10.94
CA ALA A 137 -13.64 -17.75 9.61
C ALA A 137 -12.74 -16.63 9.02
N LEU A 138 -12.53 -15.53 9.77
CA LEU A 138 -11.67 -14.40 9.39
C LEU A 138 -10.20 -14.56 9.84
N SER A 139 -9.86 -15.57 10.65
CA SER A 139 -8.48 -15.84 11.08
C SER A 139 -7.51 -16.10 9.92
N ASP A 140 -8.04 -16.43 8.73
CA ASP A 140 -7.26 -16.68 7.51
C ASP A 140 -7.05 -15.43 6.63
N VAL A 141 -7.66 -14.28 6.98
CA VAL A 141 -7.37 -12.98 6.35
C VAL A 141 -6.05 -12.47 6.91
N LYS A 142 -4.96 -13.08 6.46
CA LYS A 142 -3.60 -12.66 6.79
C LYS A 142 -3.33 -11.27 6.19
N THR A 143 -2.74 -10.38 6.98
CA THR A 143 -2.31 -9.07 6.49
C THR A 143 -1.28 -9.25 5.36
N VAL A 144 -1.35 -8.35 4.38
CA VAL A 144 -0.48 -8.28 3.21
C VAL A 144 0.38 -7.02 3.27
N ILE A 145 -0.14 -5.96 3.91
CA ILE A 145 0.55 -4.67 4.02
C ILE A 145 1.72 -4.74 5.01
N ASP A 146 1.57 -5.48 6.12
CA ASP A 146 2.61 -5.59 7.17
C ASP A 146 3.61 -6.73 6.91
N ASN A 147 3.39 -7.52 5.86
CA ASN A 147 4.32 -8.56 5.49
C ASN A 147 5.68 -7.96 5.12
N SER A 148 6.74 -8.60 5.62
CA SER A 148 8.10 -8.10 5.58
C SER A 148 9.07 -9.14 5.03
N PHE A 149 10.19 -8.72 4.46
CA PHE A 149 11.21 -9.65 3.94
C PHE A 149 12.09 -10.25 5.06
N LYS A 150 12.15 -9.60 6.22
CA LYS A 150 12.68 -10.15 7.48
C LYS A 150 11.59 -10.24 8.55
N ASN A 151 11.88 -11.00 9.61
CA ASN A 151 11.00 -11.01 10.79
C ASN A 151 11.04 -9.61 11.45
N ARG A 152 9.85 -9.04 11.69
CA ARG A 152 9.64 -7.72 12.30
C ARG A 152 8.55 -7.74 13.38
N THR A 153 8.27 -8.91 13.96
CA THR A 153 7.27 -9.03 15.04
C THR A 153 7.66 -8.27 16.31
N ASP A 154 8.91 -7.80 16.40
CA ASP A 154 9.44 -6.96 17.48
C ASP A 154 9.30 -5.45 17.22
N VAL A 155 8.60 -5.06 16.15
CA VAL A 155 8.49 -3.68 15.68
C VAL A 155 7.05 -3.22 15.79
N GLY A 156 6.87 -2.06 16.45
CA GLY A 156 5.59 -1.37 16.53
C GLY A 156 4.89 -1.29 15.17
N GLY A 157 3.66 -1.81 15.08
CA GLY A 157 2.84 -1.82 13.86
C GLY A 157 3.12 -2.96 12.87
N PHE A 158 4.03 -3.89 13.20
CA PHE A 158 4.35 -5.06 12.36
C PHE A 158 4.27 -6.39 13.13
N GLU A 159 3.64 -6.38 14.30
CA GLU A 159 3.54 -7.52 15.22
C GLU A 159 2.84 -8.72 14.57
N ASP A 160 1.83 -8.46 13.74
CA ASP A 160 1.05 -9.48 13.03
C ASP A 160 1.59 -9.80 11.62
N GLY A 161 2.61 -9.06 11.18
CA GLY A 161 3.24 -9.21 9.88
C GLY A 161 3.96 -10.55 9.71
N LYS A 162 3.93 -11.11 8.49
CA LYS A 162 4.60 -12.38 8.16
C LYS A 162 5.77 -12.17 7.22
N ILE A 163 6.65 -13.17 7.20
CA ILE A 163 7.75 -13.20 6.24
C ILE A 163 7.19 -13.39 4.82
N ILE A 164 7.62 -12.53 3.88
CA ILE A 164 7.34 -12.64 2.45
C ILE A 164 8.11 -13.84 1.88
N THR A 165 7.47 -15.00 1.90
CA THR A 165 8.00 -16.22 1.28
C THR A 165 7.64 -16.31 -0.19
N THR A 166 8.31 -17.17 -0.96
CA THR A 166 7.90 -17.49 -2.34
C THR A 166 6.44 -17.98 -2.42
N GLN A 167 5.97 -18.75 -1.45
CA GLN A 167 4.57 -19.20 -1.42
C GLN A 167 3.60 -18.03 -1.23
N GLU A 168 3.92 -17.08 -0.34
CA GLU A 168 3.11 -15.88 -0.17
C GLU A 168 3.14 -15.02 -1.43
N ARG A 169 4.32 -14.86 -2.05
CA ARG A 169 4.43 -14.15 -3.34
C ARG A 169 3.54 -14.76 -4.41
N MET A 170 3.52 -16.09 -4.54
CA MET A 170 2.64 -16.79 -5.48
C MET A 170 1.16 -16.62 -5.14
N ARG A 171 0.80 -16.66 -3.86
CA ARG A 171 -0.57 -16.47 -3.37
C ARG A 171 -1.09 -15.08 -3.76
N ILE A 172 -0.32 -14.03 -3.46
CA ILE A 172 -0.69 -12.65 -3.78
C ILE A 172 -0.63 -12.37 -5.29
N ASN A 173 0.32 -12.97 -6.01
CA ASN A 173 0.37 -12.87 -7.47
C ASN A 173 -0.92 -13.37 -8.14
N LYS A 174 -1.51 -14.48 -7.67
CA LYS A 174 -2.80 -14.97 -8.18
C LYS A 174 -3.92 -13.94 -8.00
N LEU A 175 -3.91 -13.19 -6.89
CA LEU A 175 -4.87 -12.13 -6.64
C LEU A 175 -4.64 -10.92 -7.57
N LEU A 176 -3.37 -10.52 -7.73
CA LEU A 176 -2.97 -9.45 -8.66
C LEU A 176 -3.42 -9.75 -10.09
N GLN A 177 -3.20 -10.97 -10.58
CA GLN A 177 -3.61 -11.36 -11.95
C GLN A 177 -5.13 -11.30 -12.17
N GLN A 178 -5.91 -11.50 -11.10
CA GLN A 178 -7.37 -11.47 -11.17
C GLN A 178 -7.91 -10.04 -11.18
N TYR A 179 -7.41 -9.18 -10.29
CA TYR A 179 -8.04 -7.89 -10.04
C TYR A 179 -7.18 -6.68 -10.38
N VAL A 180 -5.85 -6.78 -10.39
CA VAL A 180 -4.93 -5.64 -10.51
C VAL A 180 -4.28 -5.65 -11.89
N LYS A 181 -5.11 -5.47 -12.93
CA LYS A 181 -4.65 -5.44 -14.32
C LYS A 181 -4.31 -4.00 -14.70
N PRO A 182 -3.02 -3.62 -14.94
CA PRO A 182 -2.69 -2.26 -15.35
C PRO A 182 -3.39 -1.93 -16.66
N ASN A 183 -3.95 -0.74 -16.82
CA ASN A 183 -4.67 -0.37 -18.05
C ASN A 183 -3.72 -0.26 -19.27
N SER A 184 -4.29 -0.14 -20.47
CA SER A 184 -3.51 -0.12 -21.73
C SER A 184 -2.43 0.96 -21.75
N ARG A 185 -2.71 2.15 -21.19
CA ARG A 185 -1.76 3.25 -21.11
C ARG A 185 -0.55 2.91 -20.24
N ILE A 186 -0.76 2.29 -19.07
CA ILE A 186 0.33 1.86 -18.20
C ILE A 186 1.12 0.72 -18.84
N ARG A 187 0.43 -0.30 -19.37
CA ARG A 187 1.08 -1.42 -20.06
C ARG A 187 1.98 -0.96 -21.20
N GLU A 188 1.50 -0.03 -22.01
CA GLU A 188 2.25 0.50 -23.14
C GLU A 188 3.49 1.29 -22.70
N LYS A 189 3.39 2.10 -21.64
CA LYS A 189 4.54 2.80 -21.06
C LYS A 189 5.61 1.84 -20.55
N VAL A 190 5.21 0.80 -19.79
CA VAL A 190 6.13 -0.23 -19.29
C VAL A 190 6.77 -1.01 -20.44
N ARG A 191 5.96 -1.46 -21.40
CA ARG A 191 6.41 -2.23 -22.57
C ARG A 191 7.43 -1.43 -23.39
N THR A 192 7.11 -0.19 -23.72
CA THR A 192 8.00 0.69 -24.49
C THR A 192 9.29 0.98 -23.75
N PHE A 193 9.23 1.28 -22.45
CA PHE A 193 10.43 1.51 -21.65
C PHE A 193 11.32 0.25 -21.60
N TYR A 194 10.72 -0.89 -21.28
CA TYR A 194 11.43 -2.16 -21.18
C TYR A 194 12.13 -2.52 -22.50
N HIS A 195 11.40 -2.53 -23.62
CA HIS A 195 12.01 -2.85 -24.92
C HIS A 195 13.11 -1.89 -25.34
N ARG A 196 12.95 -0.60 -25.00
CA ARG A 196 13.93 0.41 -25.40
C ARG A 196 15.23 0.34 -24.62
N TYR A 197 15.18 0.01 -23.33
CA TYR A 197 16.33 0.20 -22.44
C TYR A 197 16.84 -1.08 -21.78
N LEU A 198 15.99 -2.09 -21.61
CA LEU A 198 16.23 -3.25 -20.76
C LEU A 198 16.15 -4.59 -21.50
N ALA A 199 15.39 -4.68 -22.60
CA ALA A 199 15.32 -5.91 -23.39
C ALA A 199 16.72 -6.33 -23.88
N GLU A 200 16.92 -7.65 -23.97
CA GLU A 200 18.18 -8.30 -24.35
C GLU A 200 19.31 -8.23 -23.31
N PHE A 201 19.13 -7.54 -22.19
CA PHE A 201 20.07 -7.53 -21.07
C PHE A 201 19.59 -8.46 -19.95
N THR A 202 20.53 -9.07 -19.22
CA THR A 202 20.26 -9.52 -17.86
C THR A 202 20.25 -8.30 -16.94
N VAL A 203 19.14 -8.07 -16.25
CA VAL A 203 18.91 -6.83 -15.50
C VAL A 203 18.89 -7.10 -14.00
N LEU A 204 19.77 -6.40 -13.29
CA LEU A 204 19.66 -6.21 -11.85
C LEU A 204 18.73 -5.02 -11.57
N GLY A 205 17.54 -5.30 -11.05
CA GLY A 205 16.67 -4.29 -10.45
C GLY A 205 17.22 -3.89 -9.08
N VAL A 206 17.31 -2.59 -8.82
CA VAL A 206 17.73 -2.04 -7.51
C VAL A 206 16.67 -1.07 -7.06
N HIS A 207 16.06 -1.32 -5.90
CA HIS A 207 15.14 -0.39 -5.27
C HIS A 207 15.75 0.16 -3.98
N VAL A 208 16.06 1.45 -3.99
CA VAL A 208 16.62 2.15 -2.83
C VAL A 208 15.57 3.10 -2.26
N ARG A 209 15.00 2.72 -1.12
CA ARG A 209 14.08 3.54 -0.33
C ARG A 209 14.88 4.37 0.67
N GLY A 210 14.76 5.70 0.58
CA GLY A 210 15.40 6.64 1.50
C GLY A 210 14.36 7.46 2.23
N THR A 211 14.57 8.77 2.21
CA THR A 211 13.67 9.80 2.73
C THR A 211 13.23 9.58 4.18
N ASP A 212 11.94 9.45 4.42
CA ASP A 212 11.21 9.14 5.64
C ASP A 212 11.40 7.71 6.16
N HIS A 213 11.83 6.77 5.32
CA HIS A 213 11.82 5.34 5.63
C HIS A 213 12.71 4.95 6.81
N TRP A 214 13.69 5.76 7.21
CA TRP A 214 14.45 5.46 8.44
C TRP A 214 13.54 5.40 9.65
N MET A 215 12.46 6.18 9.70
CA MET A 215 11.50 6.16 10.81
C MET A 215 10.78 4.81 10.92
N GLU A 216 10.65 4.08 9.81
CA GLU A 216 10.00 2.77 9.72
C GLU A 216 10.97 1.61 10.03
N THR A 217 12.22 1.87 10.40
CA THR A 217 13.22 0.82 10.71
C THR A 217 13.49 0.74 12.21
N ASN A 218 13.72 -0.47 12.74
CA ASN A 218 14.00 -0.71 14.17
C ASN A 218 15.18 0.15 14.66
N GLU A 219 16.17 0.34 13.80
CA GLU A 219 17.39 1.07 14.11
C GLU A 219 17.29 2.58 13.90
N GLN A 220 16.16 3.06 13.35
CA GLN A 220 15.99 4.43 12.89
C GLN A 220 17.08 4.89 11.91
N LYS A 221 17.50 3.99 11.00
CA LYS A 221 18.65 4.19 10.11
C LYS A 221 18.40 3.62 8.71
N LEU A 222 18.97 4.30 7.72
CA LEU A 222 19.08 3.79 6.36
C LEU A 222 20.42 3.07 6.17
N PRO A 223 20.50 2.02 5.32
CA PRO A 223 21.77 1.54 4.81
C PRO A 223 22.53 2.67 4.11
N SER A 224 23.86 2.67 4.21
CA SER A 224 24.68 3.70 3.56
C SER A 224 24.55 3.61 2.04
N LEU A 225 24.67 4.74 1.33
CA LEU A 225 24.64 4.73 -0.14
C LEU A 225 25.77 3.87 -0.75
N MET A 226 26.90 3.74 -0.06
CA MET A 226 28.00 2.88 -0.52
C MET A 226 27.69 1.39 -0.38
N SER A 227 27.00 0.96 0.68
CA SER A 227 26.64 -0.45 0.83
C SER A 227 25.70 -0.92 -0.29
N TRP A 228 24.79 -0.06 -0.75
CA TRP A 228 23.98 -0.32 -1.95
C TRP A 228 24.82 -0.51 -3.20
N VAL A 229 25.81 0.36 -3.42
CA VAL A 229 26.69 0.31 -4.59
C VAL A 229 27.55 -0.94 -4.57
N GLU A 230 28.20 -1.24 -3.44
CA GLU A 230 29.07 -2.40 -3.27
C GLU A 230 28.27 -3.71 -3.43
N ARG A 231 27.07 -3.78 -2.83
CA ARG A 231 26.21 -4.94 -2.98
C ARG A 231 25.72 -5.12 -4.41
N ALA A 232 25.33 -4.03 -5.09
CA ALA A 232 24.94 -4.10 -6.50
C ALA A 232 26.10 -4.55 -7.39
N GLN A 233 27.31 -4.07 -7.14
CA GLN A 233 28.51 -4.49 -7.87
C GLN A 233 28.78 -5.98 -7.69
N SER A 234 28.81 -6.46 -6.44
CA SER A 234 29.00 -7.87 -6.10
C SER A 234 28.00 -8.78 -6.83
N ILE A 235 26.72 -8.40 -6.88
CA ILE A 235 25.71 -9.17 -7.59
C ILE A 235 25.97 -9.11 -9.10
N LEU A 236 26.15 -7.91 -9.66
CA LEU A 236 26.37 -7.70 -11.09
C LEU A 236 27.52 -8.54 -11.62
N GLU A 237 28.63 -8.65 -10.89
CA GLU A 237 29.80 -9.43 -11.30
C GLU A 237 29.47 -10.88 -11.61
N THR A 238 28.49 -11.46 -10.91
CA THR A 238 28.01 -12.84 -11.11
C THR A 238 27.02 -13.01 -12.28
N LEU A 239 26.46 -11.91 -12.81
CA LEU A 239 25.40 -11.99 -13.83
C LEU A 239 25.96 -12.21 -15.24
N PRO A 240 25.27 -12.98 -16.10
CA PRO A 240 25.60 -13.10 -17.53
C PRO A 240 25.65 -11.74 -18.23
N ARG A 241 26.41 -11.66 -19.34
CA ARG A 241 26.47 -10.47 -20.21
C ARG A 241 25.63 -10.70 -21.48
N PRO A 242 25.06 -9.64 -22.08
CA PRO A 242 25.13 -8.24 -21.65
C PRO A 242 24.21 -7.96 -20.44
N ARG A 243 24.63 -7.04 -19.55
CA ARG A 243 23.92 -6.75 -18.28
C ARG A 243 23.74 -5.26 -18.02
N LYS A 244 22.68 -4.92 -17.28
CA LYS A 244 22.36 -3.54 -16.85
C LYS A 244 21.81 -3.49 -15.43
N ILE A 245 21.80 -2.29 -14.88
CA ILE A 245 21.10 -1.95 -13.64
C ILE A 245 19.86 -1.16 -14.01
N PHE A 246 18.69 -1.59 -13.57
CA PHE A 246 17.51 -0.73 -13.50
C PHE A 246 17.37 -0.24 -12.06
N ILE A 247 17.41 1.07 -11.82
CA ILE A 247 17.32 1.63 -10.47
C ILE A 247 16.06 2.48 -10.29
N ALA A 248 15.33 2.20 -9.21
CA ALA A 248 14.21 2.96 -8.71
C ALA A 248 14.54 3.53 -7.33
N SER A 249 14.30 4.83 -7.15
CA SER A 249 14.52 5.52 -5.87
C SER A 249 13.68 6.78 -5.79
N ASP A 250 13.30 7.13 -4.56
CA ASP A 250 12.55 8.32 -4.18
C ASP A 250 13.39 9.60 -4.17
N ASN A 251 14.72 9.52 -4.34
CA ASN A 251 15.61 10.67 -4.26
C ASN A 251 16.67 10.69 -5.38
N ASN A 252 17.14 11.89 -5.72
CA ASN A 252 18.12 12.12 -6.79
C ASN A 252 19.56 11.78 -6.38
N GLU A 253 19.89 11.79 -5.09
CA GLU A 253 21.23 11.50 -4.59
C GLU A 253 21.64 10.06 -4.91
N VAL A 254 20.73 9.10 -4.69
CA VAL A 254 20.92 7.70 -5.07
C VAL A 254 21.22 7.55 -6.56
N ILE A 255 20.39 8.16 -7.41
CA ILE A 255 20.55 8.05 -8.87
C ILE A 255 21.91 8.59 -9.30
N LYS A 256 22.31 9.76 -8.78
CA LYS A 256 23.62 10.36 -9.07
C LYS A 256 24.76 9.46 -8.60
N LYS A 257 24.62 8.84 -7.42
CA LYS A 257 25.64 7.96 -6.85
C LYS A 257 25.86 6.73 -7.74
N PHE A 258 24.78 6.06 -8.15
CA PHE A 258 24.86 4.89 -9.03
C PHE A 258 25.41 5.25 -10.41
N VAL A 259 24.93 6.34 -11.03
CA VAL A 259 25.41 6.78 -12.34
C VAL A 259 26.90 7.16 -12.29
N THR A 260 27.35 7.83 -11.23
CA THR A 260 28.76 8.17 -11.05
C THR A 260 29.65 6.94 -10.93
N TYR A 261 29.17 5.90 -10.23
CA TYR A 261 29.96 4.71 -9.97
C TYR A 261 29.98 3.72 -11.15
N PHE A 262 28.81 3.39 -11.71
CA PHE A 262 28.67 2.35 -12.74
C PHE A 262 28.69 2.91 -14.18
N GLY A 263 28.50 4.22 -14.35
CA GLY A 263 28.41 4.86 -15.65
C GLY A 263 26.99 4.90 -16.25
N LYS A 264 26.76 5.88 -17.12
CA LYS A 264 25.44 6.18 -17.71
C LYS A 264 24.89 5.08 -18.62
N GLU A 265 25.75 4.29 -19.25
CA GLU A 265 25.34 3.19 -20.14
C GLU A 265 24.83 1.97 -19.34
N MET A 266 25.34 1.78 -18.12
CA MET A 266 24.99 0.65 -17.27
C MET A 266 23.74 0.90 -16.42
N VAL A 267 23.48 2.15 -16.05
CA VAL A 267 22.40 2.52 -15.13
C VAL A 267 21.21 3.11 -15.89
N VAL A 268 20.07 2.43 -15.82
CA VAL A 268 18.80 2.84 -16.40
C VAL A 268 17.83 3.20 -15.28
N TYR A 269 17.09 4.31 -15.43
CA TYR A 269 16.09 4.74 -14.46
C TYR A 269 14.98 5.52 -15.17
N THR A 270 13.79 5.57 -14.58
CA THR A 270 12.66 6.34 -15.11
C THR A 270 12.81 7.83 -14.82
N LYS A 271 12.18 8.68 -15.63
CA LYS A 271 12.00 10.09 -15.28
C LYS A 271 10.88 10.19 -14.23
N ALA A 272 11.26 10.41 -12.97
CA ALA A 272 10.34 10.53 -11.85
C ALA A 272 10.63 11.79 -11.03
N VAL A 273 9.59 12.28 -10.34
CA VAL A 273 9.72 13.30 -9.30
C VAL A 273 10.36 12.65 -8.08
N ARG A 274 11.41 13.28 -7.57
CA ARG A 274 12.26 12.73 -6.52
C ARG A 274 12.65 13.82 -5.55
N ALA A 275 12.78 13.45 -4.27
CA ALA A 275 13.45 14.28 -3.28
C ALA A 275 14.89 14.57 -3.71
N LYS A 276 15.47 15.63 -3.14
CA LYS A 276 16.84 16.02 -3.48
C LYS A 276 17.86 15.06 -2.87
N ASN A 277 17.69 14.71 -1.60
CA ASN A 277 18.69 14.04 -0.77
C ASN A 277 18.16 12.70 -0.24
N TYR A 278 19.07 11.79 0.07
CA TYR A 278 18.76 10.45 0.57
C TYR A 278 18.07 10.46 1.94
N HIS A 279 18.39 11.43 2.80
CA HIS A 279 17.79 11.60 4.14
C HIS A 279 16.75 12.75 4.20
N SER A 280 16.13 13.12 3.08
CA SER A 280 15.04 14.11 3.09
C SER A 280 13.86 13.64 3.94
N LYS A 281 13.27 14.51 4.77
CA LYS A 281 12.11 14.13 5.60
C LYS A 281 10.82 13.97 4.79
N ASP A 282 10.72 14.68 3.67
CA ASP A 282 9.52 14.69 2.84
C ASP A 282 9.66 13.70 1.68
N PRO A 283 8.83 12.65 1.61
CA PRO A 283 8.78 11.78 0.45
C PRO A 283 8.06 12.47 -0.73
N PRO A 284 8.30 12.02 -1.98
CA PRO A 284 7.70 12.65 -3.16
C PRO A 284 6.16 12.71 -3.16
N HIS A 285 5.50 11.76 -2.51
CA HIS A 285 4.04 11.73 -2.40
C HIS A 285 3.47 12.79 -1.45
N SER A 286 4.32 13.49 -0.68
CA SER A 286 3.92 14.59 0.21
C SER A 286 4.18 15.98 -0.38
N PHE A 287 4.73 16.07 -1.60
CA PHE A 287 4.99 17.36 -2.23
C PHE A 287 3.68 18.01 -2.71
N LYS A 288 3.55 19.33 -2.49
CA LYS A 288 2.43 20.14 -2.99
C LYS A 288 2.93 21.02 -4.14
N PHE A 289 2.31 20.92 -5.31
CA PHE A 289 2.62 21.73 -6.49
C PHE A 289 1.36 22.45 -7.00
N GLU A 290 1.52 23.62 -7.63
CA GLU A 290 0.42 24.31 -8.31
C GLU A 290 -0.10 23.48 -9.50
N HIS A 291 -1.41 23.29 -9.58
CA HIS A 291 -2.05 22.28 -10.42
C HIS A 291 -2.35 22.75 -11.84
N ASN A 292 -2.23 21.84 -12.81
CA ASN A 292 -2.97 21.91 -14.07
C ASN A 292 -4.15 20.92 -13.98
N ALA A 293 -5.38 21.39 -14.20
CA ALA A 293 -6.59 20.57 -14.13
C ALA A 293 -6.59 19.36 -15.09
N ALA A 294 -5.76 19.38 -16.14
CA ALA A 294 -5.69 18.30 -17.13
C ALA A 294 -4.90 17.05 -16.68
N ASP A 295 -3.91 17.20 -15.77
CA ASP A 295 -3.13 16.07 -15.24
C ASP A 295 -2.73 16.35 -13.78
N PRO A 296 -3.52 15.87 -12.81
CA PRO A 296 -3.27 16.15 -11.40
C PRO A 296 -1.98 15.46 -10.93
N TYR A 297 -1.26 16.10 -10.01
CA TYR A 297 0.05 15.66 -9.53
C TYR A 297 0.02 14.24 -8.94
N GLU A 298 -1.06 13.92 -8.22
CA GLU A 298 -1.32 12.63 -7.60
C GLU A 298 -1.32 11.51 -8.65
N ARG A 299 -1.94 11.77 -9.80
CA ARG A 299 -1.96 10.84 -10.94
C ARG A 299 -0.56 10.64 -11.51
N GLN A 300 0.22 11.71 -11.60
CA GLN A 300 1.58 11.67 -12.11
C GLN A 300 2.48 10.82 -11.19
N ILE A 301 2.45 11.07 -9.88
CA ILE A 301 3.25 10.33 -8.90
C ILE A 301 2.84 8.86 -8.83
N GLY A 302 1.54 8.57 -8.71
CA GLY A 302 1.07 7.19 -8.73
C GLY A 302 1.46 6.46 -10.01
N THR A 303 1.43 7.14 -11.16
CA THR A 303 1.89 6.57 -12.44
C THR A 303 3.38 6.25 -12.38
N GLN A 304 4.23 7.16 -11.89
CA GLN A 304 5.67 6.94 -11.82
C GLN A 304 6.04 5.78 -10.91
N VAL A 305 5.43 5.70 -9.72
CA VAL A 305 5.66 4.60 -8.77
C VAL A 305 5.20 3.26 -9.35
N LEU A 306 4.04 3.21 -10.00
CA LEU A 306 3.55 1.99 -10.66
C LEU A 306 4.47 1.54 -11.80
N LEU A 307 5.01 2.46 -12.59
CA LEU A 307 5.99 2.12 -13.63
C LEU A 307 7.26 1.51 -13.02
N ASP A 308 7.79 2.10 -11.95
CA ASP A 308 8.97 1.57 -11.26
C ASP A 308 8.70 0.17 -10.70
N ILE A 309 7.57 -0.06 -10.04
CA ILE A 309 7.17 -1.39 -9.53
C ILE A 309 7.13 -2.43 -10.66
N LEU A 310 6.46 -2.11 -11.77
CA LEU A 310 6.28 -3.04 -12.89
C LEU A 310 7.58 -3.29 -13.66
N LEU A 311 8.50 -2.32 -13.72
CA LEU A 311 9.82 -2.48 -14.32
C LEU A 311 10.77 -3.26 -13.41
N LEU A 312 10.73 -3.03 -12.09
CA LEU A 312 11.45 -3.84 -11.10
C LEU A 312 11.02 -5.31 -11.19
N ALA A 313 9.70 -5.57 -11.28
CA ALA A 313 9.16 -6.92 -11.44
C ALA A 313 9.59 -7.59 -12.76
N LYS A 314 10.04 -6.83 -13.76
CA LYS A 314 10.58 -7.35 -15.03
C LYS A 314 12.07 -7.62 -15.01
N CYS A 315 12.76 -7.30 -13.92
CA CYS A 315 14.19 -7.59 -13.76
C CYS A 315 14.42 -9.06 -13.38
N ASP A 316 15.57 -9.61 -13.76
CA ASP A 316 15.94 -11.00 -13.49
C ASP A 316 16.35 -11.20 -12.02
N HIS A 317 17.05 -10.20 -11.49
CA HIS A 317 17.55 -10.13 -10.12
C HIS A 317 17.03 -8.85 -9.45
N PHE A 318 16.81 -8.87 -8.13
CA PHE A 318 16.26 -7.73 -7.42
C PHE A 318 16.95 -7.48 -6.07
N LEU A 319 17.64 -6.35 -5.94
CA LEU A 319 18.27 -5.87 -4.71
C LEU A 319 17.41 -4.80 -4.05
N HIS A 320 17.04 -5.00 -2.78
CA HIS A 320 16.14 -4.09 -2.06
C HIS A 320 16.29 -4.19 -0.53
N THR A 321 15.59 -3.30 0.19
CA THR A 321 15.32 -3.37 1.63
C THR A 321 13.83 -3.62 1.86
N GLU A 322 13.37 -3.53 3.11
CA GLU A 322 11.94 -3.36 3.40
C GLU A 322 11.39 -2.15 2.64
N SER A 323 10.20 -2.31 2.07
CA SER A 323 9.39 -1.27 1.44
C SER A 323 8.17 -1.90 0.79
N SER A 324 7.00 -1.26 0.90
CA SER A 324 5.80 -1.63 0.14
C SER A 324 6.04 -1.72 -1.38
N VAL A 325 6.92 -0.87 -1.94
CA VAL A 325 7.30 -0.91 -3.37
C VAL A 325 8.03 -2.20 -3.71
N ALA A 326 8.94 -2.64 -2.83
CA ALA A 326 9.68 -3.88 -2.99
C ALA A 326 8.77 -5.11 -2.82
N SER A 327 7.85 -5.07 -1.86
CA SER A 327 6.83 -6.10 -1.66
C SER A 327 5.99 -6.28 -2.92
N LEU A 328 5.45 -5.20 -3.49
CA LEU A 328 4.66 -5.27 -4.72
C LEU A 328 5.47 -5.75 -5.92
N ALA A 329 6.70 -5.28 -6.12
CA ALA A 329 7.54 -5.77 -7.23
C ALA A 329 7.73 -7.29 -7.13
N SER A 330 7.97 -7.79 -5.91
CA SER A 330 8.10 -9.22 -5.61
C SER A 330 6.79 -9.99 -5.75
N TYR A 331 5.64 -9.36 -5.52
CA TYR A 331 4.32 -9.96 -5.76
C TYR A 331 3.94 -9.98 -7.24
N PHE A 332 4.31 -8.96 -8.02
CA PHE A 332 4.11 -8.96 -9.47
C PHE A 332 4.97 -10.01 -10.18
N ASN A 333 6.18 -10.27 -9.67
CA ASN A 333 7.02 -11.38 -10.12
C ASN A 333 7.45 -12.29 -8.96
N PRO A 334 6.66 -13.35 -8.66
CA PRO A 334 6.91 -14.23 -7.52
C PRO A 334 8.16 -15.10 -7.66
N HIS A 335 8.76 -15.13 -8.86
CA HIS A 335 9.93 -15.96 -9.18
C HIS A 335 11.24 -15.17 -9.24
N THR A 336 11.20 -13.84 -9.05
CA THR A 336 12.41 -13.01 -9.03
C THR A 336 13.39 -13.50 -7.98
N THR A 337 14.66 -13.59 -8.37
CA THR A 337 15.79 -13.82 -7.47
C THR A 337 16.04 -12.55 -6.66
N SER A 338 15.69 -12.57 -5.37
CA SER A 338 15.77 -11.40 -4.49
C SER A 338 17.04 -11.44 -3.62
N TYR A 339 17.62 -10.26 -3.42
CA TYR A 339 18.74 -9.99 -2.53
C TYR A 339 18.29 -8.89 -1.55
N PHE A 340 18.18 -9.25 -0.28
CA PHE A 340 17.85 -8.30 0.76
C PHE A 340 19.13 -7.63 1.28
N LEU A 341 19.14 -6.31 1.38
CA LEU A 341 20.21 -5.53 2.00
C LEU A 341 19.83 -5.22 3.45
N ASP A 342 20.48 -5.88 4.38
CA ASP A 342 20.31 -5.59 5.80
C ASP A 342 21.23 -4.43 6.24
N ALA A 343 20.69 -3.47 6.97
CA ALA A 343 21.47 -2.40 7.60
C ALA A 343 22.45 -2.93 8.65
N MET A 344 22.19 -4.12 9.24
CA MET A 344 23.02 -4.72 10.29
C MET A 344 24.32 -5.35 9.79
N LEU A 345 24.37 -5.90 8.56
CA LEU A 345 25.54 -6.63 8.03
C LEU A 345 26.75 -5.73 7.76
N VAL A 346 26.60 -4.41 7.85
CA VAL A 346 27.71 -3.44 7.70
C VAL A 346 28.58 -3.37 8.97
N LYS A 347 28.08 -3.85 10.13
CA LYS A 347 28.83 -3.81 11.40
C LYS A 347 30.10 -4.65 11.41
N GLU A 348 30.21 -5.69 10.58
CA GLU A 348 31.41 -6.56 10.56
C GLU A 348 32.58 -5.98 9.74
N GLN A 349 32.33 -5.03 8.83
CA GLN A 349 33.40 -4.39 8.06
C GLN A 349 33.89 -3.08 8.69
N GLU A 350 33.06 -2.38 9.48
CA GLU A 350 33.45 -1.13 10.14
C GLU A 350 34.06 -1.33 11.54
N LYS A 351 33.83 -2.47 12.21
CA LYS A 351 34.40 -2.76 13.56
C LYS A 351 35.91 -3.04 13.60
N VAL A 352 36.62 -3.02 12.47
CA VAL A 352 38.11 -3.10 12.44
C VAL A 352 38.76 -1.72 12.62
N ARG A 353 37.99 -0.63 12.66
CA ARG A 353 38.51 0.71 12.92
C ARG A 353 37.59 1.48 13.86
N ASP A 354 37.83 1.27 15.15
CA ASP A 354 37.86 2.27 16.22
C ASP A 354 37.27 1.65 17.50
N GLY A 355 38.15 1.45 18.48
CA GLY A 355 37.82 0.85 19.75
C GLY A 355 37.35 1.92 20.71
N SER A 356 36.04 2.03 20.94
CA SER A 356 35.55 2.64 22.18
C SER A 356 34.18 2.08 22.60
N THR A 357 34.12 1.70 23.87
CA THR A 357 32.99 1.10 24.58
C THR A 357 31.99 2.19 24.97
N ILE A 358 30.71 2.06 24.61
CA ILE A 358 29.65 2.91 25.18
C ILE A 358 28.55 2.03 25.77
N LYS A 359 28.22 2.32 27.04
CA LYS A 359 27.24 1.65 27.90
C LYS A 359 25.82 1.91 27.42
N GLU A 360 25.03 0.84 27.39
CA GLU A 360 23.57 0.89 27.20
C GLU A 360 22.87 1.54 28.40
N THR A 361 21.91 2.41 28.11
CA THR A 361 20.91 2.84 29.09
C THR A 361 19.54 2.74 28.43
N THR A 362 18.76 1.76 28.87
CA THR A 362 17.38 1.51 28.45
C THR A 362 16.47 2.54 29.12
N LYS A 363 15.67 3.25 28.34
CA LYS A 363 14.51 4.01 28.82
C LYS A 363 13.29 3.59 28.02
N ALA A 364 12.46 2.77 28.66
CA ALA A 364 11.09 2.52 28.24
C ALA A 364 10.24 3.75 28.57
N LYS A 365 9.59 4.32 27.55
CA LYS A 365 8.43 5.24 27.64
C LYS A 365 7.98 5.58 26.20
N GLN A 366 6.81 5.09 25.79
CA GLN A 366 5.72 5.83 25.12
C GLN A 366 4.68 4.80 24.61
N GLU A 367 3.49 4.70 25.21
CA GLU A 367 2.41 3.81 24.71
C GLU A 367 1.00 4.43 24.87
N THR A 368 0.90 5.73 25.19
CA THR A 368 -0.41 6.38 25.46
C THR A 368 -0.74 7.55 24.55
N VAL A 369 0.09 7.85 23.55
CA VAL A 369 -0.13 8.97 22.62
C VAL A 369 -0.69 8.49 21.26
N ASP A 370 -0.36 7.27 20.82
CA ASP A 370 -0.70 6.72 19.49
C ASP A 370 -2.20 6.47 19.25
N GLU A 371 -2.89 5.75 20.15
CA GLU A 371 -4.28 5.31 19.89
C GLU A 371 -5.26 6.49 19.67
N SER A 372 -4.95 7.67 20.21
CA SER A 372 -5.81 8.84 20.07
C SER A 372 -5.62 9.55 18.73
N GLU A 373 -4.40 9.57 18.19
CA GLU A 373 -4.08 10.21 16.92
C GLU A 373 -4.59 9.35 15.74
N ASP A 374 -4.39 8.03 15.79
CA ASP A 374 -4.88 7.10 14.76
C ASP A 374 -6.41 7.14 14.61
N LEU A 375 -7.13 7.24 15.72
CA LEU A 375 -8.59 7.34 15.70
C LEU A 375 -9.07 8.71 15.22
N LEU A 376 -8.30 9.77 15.47
CA LEU A 376 -8.61 11.11 14.94
C LEU A 376 -8.44 11.15 13.42
N GLU A 377 -7.35 10.57 12.91
CA GLU A 377 -7.10 10.45 11.47
C GLU A 377 -8.17 9.60 10.78
N LEU A 378 -8.53 8.45 11.38
CA LEU A 378 -9.65 7.62 10.93
C LEU A 378 -10.95 8.42 10.82
N VAL A 379 -11.30 9.19 11.86
CA VAL A 379 -12.50 10.05 11.89
C VAL A 379 -12.45 11.10 10.77
N GLU A 380 -11.29 11.70 10.54
CA GLU A 380 -11.11 12.69 9.47
C GLU A 380 -11.37 12.08 8.09
N CYS A 381 -10.78 10.91 7.84
CA CYS A 381 -11.00 10.16 6.60
C CYS A 381 -12.46 9.76 6.40
N PHE A 382 -13.12 9.28 7.46
CA PHE A 382 -14.55 9.02 7.41
C PHE A 382 -15.36 10.26 7.04
N LYS A 383 -15.12 11.40 7.68
CA LYS A 383 -15.85 12.64 7.39
C LYS A 383 -15.66 13.09 5.95
N ARG A 384 -14.44 12.96 5.43
CA ARG A 384 -14.11 13.35 4.06
C ARG A 384 -14.76 12.44 3.02
N ASN A 385 -14.66 11.12 3.22
CA ASN A 385 -14.88 10.15 2.15
C ASN A 385 -16.21 9.42 2.24
N SER A 386 -16.85 9.42 3.41
CA SER A 386 -18.14 8.71 3.60
C SER A 386 -19.27 9.24 2.73
N ALA A 387 -19.27 10.53 2.36
CA ALA A 387 -20.25 11.11 1.45
C ALA A 387 -20.18 10.52 0.03
N GLY A 388 -18.99 10.09 -0.40
CA GLY A 388 -18.78 9.38 -1.67
C GLY A 388 -19.05 7.87 -1.58
N SER A 389 -19.19 7.32 -0.37
CA SER A 389 -19.34 5.87 -0.17
C SER A 389 -20.56 5.31 -0.88
N VAL A 390 -20.40 4.12 -1.46
CA VAL A 390 -21.50 3.36 -2.06
C VAL A 390 -22.53 2.94 -1.00
N CYS A 391 -22.07 2.75 0.25
CA CYS A 391 -22.93 2.45 1.39
C CYS A 391 -23.29 3.77 2.11
N PRO A 392 -24.51 4.31 1.93
CA PRO A 392 -24.89 5.59 2.55
C PRO A 392 -24.93 5.52 4.08
N ASN A 393 -25.00 4.31 4.63
CA ASN A 393 -24.91 4.06 6.06
C ASN A 393 -23.52 4.42 6.63
N THR A 394 -22.46 4.40 5.82
CA THR A 394 -21.13 4.88 6.20
C THR A 394 -21.18 6.34 6.64
N ALA A 395 -21.83 7.21 5.85
CA ALA A 395 -21.96 8.63 6.18
C ALA A 395 -22.85 8.90 7.40
N LYS A 396 -23.72 7.95 7.75
CA LYS A 396 -24.62 8.03 8.91
C LYS A 396 -24.03 7.44 10.19
N GLY A 397 -22.80 6.89 10.14
CA GLY A 397 -22.21 6.17 11.27
C GLY A 397 -22.96 4.88 11.63
N ILE A 398 -23.75 4.32 10.70
CA ILE A 398 -24.53 3.11 10.95
C ILE A 398 -23.72 1.91 10.46
N PHE A 399 -23.08 1.25 11.41
CA PHE A 399 -22.21 0.10 11.15
C PHE A 399 -22.88 -1.22 11.52
N VAL A 400 -22.39 -2.30 10.91
CA VAL A 400 -22.78 -3.67 11.21
C VAL A 400 -21.58 -4.46 11.71
N ASN A 401 -21.82 -5.39 12.62
CA ASN A 401 -20.80 -6.32 13.09
C ASN A 401 -20.76 -7.60 12.25
N LEU A 402 -19.80 -8.49 12.58
CA LEU A 402 -19.60 -9.74 11.86
C LEU A 402 -20.79 -10.70 11.93
N GLU A 403 -21.48 -10.79 13.08
CA GLU A 403 -22.65 -11.66 13.25
C GLU A 403 -23.82 -11.22 12.36
N GLU A 404 -24.05 -9.90 12.30
CA GLU A 404 -25.04 -9.30 11.41
C GLU A 404 -24.73 -9.57 9.94
N ILE A 405 -23.46 -9.60 9.56
CA ILE A 405 -23.01 -9.93 8.20
C ILE A 405 -23.22 -11.41 7.89
N GLN A 406 -22.86 -12.30 8.82
CA GLN A 406 -23.11 -13.74 8.64
C GLN A 406 -24.61 -14.01 8.48
N GLY A 407 -25.47 -13.35 9.26
CA GLY A 407 -26.93 -13.44 9.11
C GLY A 407 -27.46 -12.86 7.80
N PHE A 408 -26.78 -11.84 7.26
CA PHE A 408 -27.12 -11.20 5.99
C PHE A 408 -26.86 -12.11 4.79
N PHE A 409 -25.81 -12.95 4.85
CA PHE A 409 -25.45 -13.88 3.77
C PHE A 409 -25.94 -15.32 3.97
N ARG A 410 -26.39 -15.72 5.17
CA ARG A 410 -27.04 -17.02 5.41
C ARG A 410 -28.45 -17.15 4.81
N ARG A 411 -29.01 -16.08 4.22
CA ARG A 411 -30.29 -16.09 3.51
C ARG A 411 -30.13 -16.13 1.98
N VAL A 412 -28.90 -16.42 1.50
CA VAL A 412 -28.56 -16.65 0.09
C VAL A 412 -28.64 -18.13 -0.22
#